data_AF-A0A521V9Q4-F1
#
_entry.id   AF-A0A521V9Q4-F1
#
_cell.length_a   1.000
_cell.length_b   1.000
_cell.length_c   1.000
_cell.angle_alpha   90.00
_cell.angle_beta   90.00
_cell.angle_gamma   90.00
#
_symmetry.space_group_name_H-M   'P 1'
#
loop_
_entity.id
_entity.type
_entity.pdbx_description
1 polymer ?
#
loop_
_entity_poly.entity_id
_entity_poly.type
_entity_poly.pdbx_seq_one_letter_code
_entity_poly.pdbx_strand_id
1 'polypeptide(L)'
;MTSLKKHFLPFLLAALVAFVFSSCIDETFDQPPTAGTPLPDGIANTSIKELKARHTLGELETITEDLVIRGIVVADDASGNWYRTFVLQDETGGIEVTLDLADSYVFYPEGREVAIKCNGLVLGDYNDLVQLGGYIAFDNTLGPIADVTGHLIKGALTDLPSPKVMTFGQLTSDDVSTLVTFDKVQFVKSDTATTLADGPHEAAYNLDIENCAFETIVLRTSGFADFADENVPNGGGSITGILGVYRGDYQLLIRRLDDLALNGDRCSFDPCAGTNVIVVDAVDEDFATGVNNDNVAEYGWSNFAVKGTRLWIYKLFDGNVYVQSTAFNDSSPEMESWLVTPGINLNVPKVLTFDSAKAFWTHDGLSVWISTNFVCDPSVATWQPLNCTLATENDADHAWIPSGDIDLSGYTGNTVFIGFKYVGNNSSLTSSYRIDNVVVE
;
A
#
# COMPACT_ATOMS: atom_id res chain seq x y z
N MET A 1 9.52 -84.20 -53.36
CA MET A 1 9.24 -82.89 -52.72
C MET A 1 8.64 -83.09 -51.32
N THR A 2 9.40 -83.71 -50.43
CA THR A 2 8.95 -84.23 -49.12
C THR A 2 9.50 -83.45 -47.93
N SER A 3 10.11 -82.27 -48.18
CA SER A 3 10.70 -81.42 -47.13
C SER A 3 9.78 -80.26 -46.70
N LEU A 4 8.85 -79.82 -47.55
CA LEU A 4 8.01 -78.64 -47.27
C LEU A 4 6.89 -78.85 -46.23
N LYS A 5 6.56 -80.10 -45.88
CA LYS A 5 5.45 -80.42 -44.95
C LYS A 5 5.83 -80.43 -43.46
N LYS A 6 7.12 -80.44 -43.10
CA LYS A 6 7.55 -80.52 -41.69
C LYS A 6 7.53 -79.19 -40.93
N HIS A 7 7.34 -78.07 -41.63
CA HIS A 7 7.37 -76.74 -41.01
C HIS A 7 6.00 -76.03 -41.09
N PHE A 8 5.02 -76.59 -41.80
CA PHE A 8 3.72 -75.94 -42.01
C PHE A 8 2.81 -76.02 -40.77
N LEU A 9 2.87 -77.12 -40.02
CA LEU A 9 2.06 -77.34 -38.82
C LEU A 9 2.49 -76.47 -37.61
N PRO A 10 3.79 -76.32 -37.27
CA PRO A 10 4.20 -75.40 -36.20
C PRO A 10 3.98 -73.92 -36.57
N PHE A 11 4.00 -73.57 -37.86
CA PHE A 11 3.73 -72.20 -38.33
C PHE A 11 2.23 -71.84 -38.23
N LEU A 12 1.34 -72.80 -38.48
CA LEU A 12 -0.11 -72.61 -38.33
C LEU A 12 -0.53 -72.52 -36.85
N LEU A 13 0.15 -73.24 -35.95
CA LEU A 13 -0.11 -73.19 -34.51
C LEU A 13 0.45 -71.91 -33.87
N ALA A 14 1.60 -71.41 -34.35
CA ALA A 14 2.14 -70.11 -33.94
C ALA A 14 1.26 -68.93 -34.40
N ALA A 15 0.66 -69.03 -35.60
CA ALA A 15 -0.26 -68.01 -36.10
C ALA A 15 -1.60 -67.97 -35.34
N LEU A 16 -2.06 -69.10 -34.77
CA LEU A 16 -3.30 -69.17 -34.00
C LEU A 16 -3.12 -68.66 -32.55
N VAL A 17 -1.93 -68.81 -31.96
CA VAL A 17 -1.61 -68.28 -30.62
C VAL A 17 -1.39 -66.75 -30.65
N ALA A 18 -1.02 -66.18 -31.80
CA ALA A 18 -0.85 -64.74 -31.97
C ALA A 18 -2.17 -63.94 -32.01
N PHE A 19 -3.33 -64.59 -32.19
CA PHE A 19 -4.64 -63.92 -32.26
C PHE A 19 -5.40 -63.86 -30.93
N VAL A 20 -4.88 -64.46 -29.85
CA VAL A 20 -5.57 -64.51 -28.54
C VAL A 20 -5.16 -63.38 -27.58
N PHE A 21 -4.28 -62.46 -28.01
CA PHE A 21 -3.81 -61.33 -27.18
C PHE A 21 -4.22 -59.94 -27.68
N SER A 22 -5.19 -59.82 -28.61
CA SER A 22 -5.64 -58.51 -29.10
C SER A 22 -6.93 -57.99 -28.44
N SER A 23 -7.18 -58.33 -27.17
CA SER A 23 -8.16 -57.62 -26.34
C SER A 23 -7.45 -56.85 -25.22
N CYS A 24 -6.56 -55.93 -25.61
CA CYS A 24 -6.36 -54.74 -24.79
C CYS A 24 -7.62 -53.90 -24.96
N ILE A 25 -8.51 -53.95 -23.99
CA ILE A 25 -9.41 -52.81 -23.76
C ILE A 25 -8.47 -51.63 -23.54
N ASP A 26 -8.62 -50.60 -24.36
CA ASP A 26 -7.93 -49.32 -24.17
C ASP A 26 -8.56 -48.70 -22.91
N GLU A 27 -8.05 -49.08 -21.74
CA GLU A 27 -8.35 -48.37 -20.49
C GLU A 27 -7.54 -47.09 -20.46
N THR A 28 -7.76 -46.22 -21.44
CA THR A 28 -7.54 -44.78 -21.25
C THR A 28 -8.61 -44.33 -20.26
N PHE A 29 -8.38 -44.60 -18.98
CA PHE A 29 -9.03 -43.81 -17.95
C PHE A 29 -8.61 -42.36 -18.21
N ASP A 30 -9.56 -41.54 -18.65
CA ASP A 30 -9.40 -40.09 -18.63
C ASP A 30 -8.96 -39.74 -17.21
N GLN A 31 -7.67 -39.40 -17.05
CA GLN A 31 -7.19 -38.90 -15.78
C GLN A 31 -8.03 -37.66 -15.48
N PRO A 32 -8.67 -37.57 -14.31
CA PRO A 32 -9.42 -36.38 -13.96
C PRO A 32 -8.48 -35.18 -14.11
N PRO A 33 -8.95 -34.07 -14.71
CA PRO A 33 -8.11 -32.92 -14.94
C PRO A 33 -7.42 -32.51 -13.65
N THR A 34 -6.12 -32.26 -13.69
CA THR A 34 -5.33 -31.88 -12.49
C THR A 34 -5.85 -30.58 -11.87
N ALA A 35 -6.49 -29.73 -12.66
CA ALA A 35 -7.17 -28.51 -12.22
C ALA A 35 -8.59 -28.77 -11.65
N GLY A 36 -9.19 -29.93 -11.87
CA GLY A 36 -10.61 -30.18 -11.63
C GLY A 36 -11.50 -29.85 -12.83
N THR A 37 -12.82 -30.01 -12.67
CA THR A 37 -13.80 -29.81 -13.73
C THR A 37 -14.46 -28.43 -13.58
N PRO A 38 -14.52 -27.60 -14.64
CA PRO A 38 -15.25 -26.34 -14.58
C PRO A 38 -16.72 -26.54 -14.22
N LEU A 39 -17.29 -25.59 -13.48
CA LEU A 39 -18.71 -25.62 -13.17
C LEU A 39 -19.54 -25.40 -14.45
N PRO A 40 -20.75 -26.00 -14.54
CA PRO A 40 -21.65 -25.75 -15.65
C PRO A 40 -21.98 -24.28 -15.82
N ASP A 41 -22.01 -23.81 -17.07
CA ASP A 41 -22.53 -22.48 -17.38
C ASP A 41 -23.98 -22.33 -16.91
N GLY A 42 -24.32 -21.15 -16.39
CA GLY A 42 -25.66 -20.86 -15.86
C GLY A 42 -25.98 -21.54 -14.52
N ILE A 43 -25.00 -22.15 -13.83
CA ILE A 43 -25.19 -22.66 -12.46
C ILE A 43 -25.59 -21.55 -11.48
N ALA A 44 -25.06 -20.34 -11.66
CA ALA A 44 -25.43 -19.17 -10.89
C ALA A 44 -26.70 -18.52 -11.44
N ASN A 45 -27.57 -18.10 -10.54
CA ASN A 45 -28.83 -17.41 -10.86
C ASN A 45 -28.94 -16.01 -10.21
N THR A 46 -27.92 -15.60 -9.46
CA THR A 46 -27.75 -14.26 -8.92
C THR A 46 -26.26 -13.93 -8.86
N SER A 47 -25.93 -12.65 -8.93
CA SER A 47 -24.56 -12.15 -8.75
C SER A 47 -24.23 -11.90 -7.29
N ILE A 48 -22.94 -11.78 -6.96
CA ILE A 48 -22.49 -11.45 -5.61
C ILE A 48 -22.99 -10.07 -5.18
N LYS A 49 -22.99 -9.09 -6.08
CA LYS A 49 -23.53 -7.75 -5.80
C LYS A 49 -25.02 -7.78 -5.45
N GLU A 50 -25.82 -8.51 -6.23
CA GLU A 50 -27.25 -8.68 -5.96
C GLU A 50 -27.52 -9.44 -4.66
N LEU A 51 -26.65 -10.39 -4.31
CA LEU A 51 -26.73 -11.09 -3.02
C LEU A 51 -26.47 -10.11 -1.87
N LYS A 52 -25.37 -9.35 -1.92
CA LYS A 52 -25.02 -8.35 -0.89
C LYS A 52 -26.09 -7.27 -0.71
N ALA A 53 -26.75 -6.86 -1.79
CA ALA A 53 -27.82 -5.85 -1.74
C ALA A 53 -29.06 -6.29 -0.91
N ARG A 54 -29.14 -7.55 -0.50
CA ARG A 54 -30.23 -8.08 0.36
C ARG A 54 -29.95 -7.86 1.85
N HIS A 55 -28.72 -7.51 2.22
CA HIS A 55 -28.31 -7.33 3.60
C HIS A 55 -28.52 -5.89 4.08
N THR A 56 -28.99 -5.74 5.33
CA THR A 56 -29.06 -4.46 6.04
C THR A 56 -27.96 -4.43 7.10
N LEU A 57 -27.08 -3.42 7.07
CA LEU A 57 -25.97 -3.30 8.02
C LEU A 57 -26.44 -3.38 9.48
N GLY A 58 -25.78 -4.23 10.27
CA GLY A 58 -26.07 -4.52 11.66
C GLY A 58 -27.11 -5.63 11.89
N GLU A 59 -27.72 -6.16 10.83
CA GLU A 59 -28.75 -7.21 10.91
C GLU A 59 -28.21 -8.58 10.46
N LEU A 60 -29.04 -9.61 10.60
CA LEU A 60 -28.74 -10.96 10.10
C LEU A 60 -29.92 -11.48 9.29
N GLU A 61 -29.69 -11.86 8.04
CA GLU A 61 -30.72 -12.34 7.13
C GLU A 61 -30.46 -13.77 6.68
N THR A 62 -31.35 -14.69 7.07
CA THR A 62 -31.36 -16.04 6.49
C THR A 62 -31.95 -15.98 5.08
N ILE A 63 -31.19 -16.46 4.11
CA ILE A 63 -31.61 -16.57 2.72
C ILE A 63 -32.56 -17.77 2.61
N THR A 64 -33.75 -17.57 2.05
CA THR A 64 -34.77 -18.64 1.96
C THR A 64 -35.04 -19.08 0.53
N GLU A 65 -34.51 -18.33 -0.44
CA GLU A 65 -34.64 -18.62 -1.86
C GLU A 65 -33.49 -19.52 -2.35
N ASP A 66 -33.77 -20.32 -3.37
CA ASP A 66 -32.79 -21.20 -4.04
C ASP A 66 -31.83 -20.40 -4.93
N LEU A 67 -31.08 -19.48 -4.31
CA LEU A 67 -30.06 -18.68 -4.97
C LEU A 67 -28.74 -19.45 -5.05
N VAL A 68 -28.02 -19.21 -6.13
CA VAL A 68 -26.68 -19.72 -6.34
C VAL A 68 -25.82 -18.58 -6.88
N ILE A 69 -24.76 -18.26 -6.16
CA ILE A 69 -23.66 -17.41 -6.64
C ILE A 69 -22.51 -18.29 -7.13
N ARG A 70 -21.69 -17.75 -8.04
CA ARG A 70 -20.47 -18.38 -8.57
C ARG A 70 -19.38 -17.32 -8.65
N GLY A 71 -18.15 -17.70 -8.31
CA GLY A 71 -16.99 -16.84 -8.45
C GLY A 71 -15.67 -17.60 -8.36
N ILE A 72 -14.58 -16.86 -8.34
CA ILE A 72 -13.22 -17.34 -8.14
C ILE A 72 -12.76 -16.94 -6.73
N VAL A 73 -12.10 -17.84 -6.02
CA VAL A 73 -11.46 -17.53 -4.75
C VAL A 73 -10.26 -16.62 -5.01
N VAL A 74 -10.25 -15.42 -4.42
CA VAL A 74 -9.19 -14.41 -4.62
C VAL A 74 -8.29 -14.21 -3.40
N ALA A 75 -8.69 -14.70 -2.23
CA ALA A 75 -7.89 -14.82 -1.02
C ALA A 75 -8.43 -15.98 -0.16
N ASP A 76 -7.58 -16.57 0.65
CA ASP A 76 -7.91 -17.71 1.52
C ASP A 76 -7.14 -17.63 2.86
N ASP A 77 -7.30 -18.65 3.70
CA ASP A 77 -6.69 -18.72 5.05
C ASP A 77 -5.27 -19.31 5.07
N ALA A 78 -4.60 -19.49 3.92
CA ALA A 78 -3.28 -20.13 3.86
C ALA A 78 -2.19 -19.35 4.61
N SER A 79 -2.16 -18.02 4.45
CA SER A 79 -1.17 -17.17 5.12
C SER A 79 -1.53 -16.82 6.55
N GLY A 80 -2.75 -17.12 7.01
CA GLY A 80 -3.24 -16.73 8.34
C GLY A 80 -3.71 -15.28 8.45
N ASN A 81 -3.67 -14.48 7.36
CA ASN A 81 -4.26 -13.13 7.38
C ASN A 81 -5.80 -13.17 7.38
N TRP A 82 -6.39 -14.25 6.83
CA TRP A 82 -7.79 -14.65 7.06
C TRP A 82 -7.84 -15.88 7.96
N TYR A 83 -8.90 -15.99 8.76
CA TYR A 83 -9.14 -17.14 9.63
C TYR A 83 -10.39 -17.90 9.19
N ARG A 84 -10.21 -19.14 8.70
CA ARG A 84 -11.28 -20.03 8.22
C ARG A 84 -12.26 -19.33 7.27
N THR A 85 -11.71 -18.48 6.42
CA THR A 85 -12.45 -17.60 5.54
C THR A 85 -11.74 -17.58 4.21
N PHE A 86 -12.51 -17.61 3.13
CA PHE A 86 -12.01 -17.28 1.80
C PHE A 86 -12.85 -16.15 1.21
N VAL A 87 -12.27 -15.43 0.26
CA VAL A 87 -12.92 -14.32 -0.44
C VAL A 87 -13.30 -14.77 -1.83
N LEU A 88 -14.59 -14.72 -2.16
CA LEU A 88 -15.14 -15.08 -3.47
C LEU A 88 -15.41 -13.82 -4.27
N GLN A 89 -14.96 -13.80 -5.53
CA GLN A 89 -15.19 -12.67 -6.43
C GLN A 89 -15.80 -13.12 -7.76
N ASP A 90 -16.78 -12.36 -8.25
CA ASP A 90 -17.33 -12.43 -9.60
C ASP A 90 -17.12 -11.09 -10.33
N GLU A 91 -17.70 -10.94 -11.53
CA GLU A 91 -17.56 -9.70 -12.32
C GLU A 91 -18.26 -8.48 -11.69
N THR A 92 -19.13 -8.69 -10.69
CA THR A 92 -19.98 -7.65 -10.09
C THR A 92 -19.51 -7.18 -8.72
N GLY A 93 -18.72 -7.99 -8.01
CA GLY A 93 -18.20 -7.70 -6.69
C GLY A 93 -17.62 -8.95 -6.02
N GLY A 94 -17.34 -8.85 -4.73
CA GLY A 94 -16.90 -9.99 -3.94
C GLY A 94 -17.50 -10.03 -2.54
N ILE A 95 -17.31 -11.17 -1.88
CA ILE A 95 -17.87 -11.47 -0.56
C ILE A 95 -16.94 -12.41 0.20
N GLU A 96 -16.78 -12.18 1.50
CA GLU A 96 -16.09 -13.11 2.38
C GLU A 96 -17.03 -14.23 2.83
N VAL A 97 -16.54 -15.46 2.82
CA VAL A 97 -17.30 -16.66 3.16
C VAL A 97 -16.64 -17.34 4.35
N THR A 98 -17.33 -17.37 5.49
CA THR A 98 -16.81 -17.94 6.75
C THR A 98 -17.19 -19.40 6.88
N LEU A 99 -16.24 -20.27 7.24
CA LEU A 99 -16.41 -21.73 7.25
C LEU A 99 -16.05 -22.36 8.59
N ASP A 100 -16.74 -23.43 8.97
CA ASP A 100 -16.29 -24.30 10.08
C ASP A 100 -15.36 -25.39 9.53
N LEU A 101 -14.31 -24.93 8.85
CA LEU A 101 -13.31 -25.74 8.18
C LEU A 101 -11.95 -25.11 8.40
N ALA A 102 -11.09 -25.79 9.14
CA ALA A 102 -9.69 -25.40 9.26
C ALA A 102 -8.95 -25.69 7.95
N ASP A 103 -7.91 -24.89 7.67
CA ASP A 103 -7.07 -25.01 6.47
C ASP A 103 -7.93 -25.04 5.19
N SER A 104 -8.90 -24.13 5.11
CA SER A 104 -9.89 -24.13 4.03
C SER A 104 -9.25 -23.98 2.64
N TYR A 105 -8.10 -23.31 2.57
CA TYR A 105 -7.24 -23.18 1.39
C TYR A 105 -6.85 -24.52 0.76
N VAL A 106 -6.82 -25.63 1.51
CA VAL A 106 -6.55 -26.97 0.96
C VAL A 106 -7.63 -27.39 -0.05
N PHE A 107 -8.87 -26.94 0.17
CA PHE A 107 -10.01 -27.30 -0.66
C PHE A 107 -10.45 -26.16 -1.58
N TYR A 108 -10.30 -24.92 -1.10
CA TYR A 108 -10.70 -23.69 -1.75
C TYR A 108 -9.51 -22.73 -1.85
N PRO A 109 -8.40 -23.14 -2.49
CA PRO A 109 -7.26 -22.25 -2.67
C PRO A 109 -7.62 -21.10 -3.60
N GLU A 110 -6.86 -20.02 -3.55
CA GLU A 110 -6.84 -18.99 -4.57
C GLU A 110 -6.86 -19.57 -6.01
N GLY A 111 -7.69 -18.99 -6.87
CA GLY A 111 -7.93 -19.44 -8.24
C GLY A 111 -8.97 -20.56 -8.38
N ARG A 112 -9.44 -21.16 -7.27
CA ARG A 112 -10.53 -22.14 -7.31
C ARG A 112 -11.85 -21.47 -7.66
N GLU A 113 -12.52 -22.02 -8.66
CA GLU A 113 -13.91 -21.71 -8.93
C GLU A 113 -14.84 -22.38 -7.89
N VAL A 114 -15.79 -21.62 -7.37
CA VAL A 114 -16.78 -22.10 -6.38
C VAL A 114 -18.17 -21.58 -6.72
N ALA A 115 -19.17 -22.47 -6.67
CA ALA A 115 -20.57 -22.07 -6.59
C ALA A 115 -21.12 -22.37 -5.19
N ILE A 116 -21.92 -21.45 -4.66
CA ILE A 116 -22.49 -21.53 -3.31
C ILE A 116 -24.01 -21.53 -3.43
N LYS A 117 -24.65 -22.58 -2.94
CA LYS A 117 -26.11 -22.61 -2.75
C LYS A 117 -26.45 -21.84 -1.49
N CYS A 118 -27.14 -20.72 -1.65
CA CYS A 118 -27.34 -19.78 -0.56
C CYS A 118 -28.58 -20.07 0.29
N ASN A 119 -29.53 -20.90 -0.16
CA ASN A 119 -30.71 -21.24 0.64
C ASN A 119 -30.30 -21.86 1.99
N GLY A 120 -30.73 -21.24 3.10
CA GLY A 120 -30.40 -21.63 4.46
C GLY A 120 -29.13 -20.99 5.02
N LEU A 121 -28.32 -20.31 4.18
CA LEU A 121 -27.18 -19.52 4.63
C LEU A 121 -27.64 -18.15 5.15
N VAL A 122 -26.74 -17.46 5.85
CA VAL A 122 -27.02 -16.20 6.53
C VAL A 122 -26.09 -15.11 6.02
N LEU A 123 -26.66 -13.98 5.61
CA LEU A 123 -25.92 -12.73 5.43
C LEU A 123 -25.82 -12.00 6.77
N GLY A 124 -24.66 -11.43 7.02
CA GLY A 124 -24.40 -10.55 8.16
C GLY A 124 -23.20 -9.67 7.86
N ASP A 125 -22.84 -8.80 8.79
CA ASP A 125 -21.63 -7.98 8.67
C ASP A 125 -20.78 -7.99 9.94
N TYR A 126 -19.49 -7.70 9.74
CA TYR A 126 -18.54 -7.44 10.81
C TYR A 126 -17.97 -6.04 10.63
N ASN A 127 -18.48 -5.07 11.41
CA ASN A 127 -18.11 -3.66 11.30
C ASN A 127 -18.25 -3.13 9.86
N ASP A 128 -19.43 -3.32 9.25
CA ASP A 128 -19.79 -2.94 7.89
C ASP A 128 -19.25 -3.85 6.76
N LEU A 129 -18.36 -4.80 7.07
CA LEU A 129 -17.90 -5.81 6.10
C LEU A 129 -18.95 -6.92 5.96
N VAL A 130 -19.67 -6.93 4.84
CA VAL A 130 -20.71 -7.96 4.56
C VAL A 130 -20.07 -9.32 4.28
N GLN A 131 -20.57 -10.35 4.95
CA GLN A 131 -20.06 -11.72 4.91
C GLN A 131 -21.21 -12.73 4.73
N LEU A 132 -20.87 -13.92 4.23
CA LEU A 132 -21.77 -15.06 4.13
C LEU A 132 -21.35 -16.15 5.12
N GLY A 133 -22.28 -16.52 6.00
CA GLY A 133 -22.12 -17.57 7.01
C GLY A 133 -23.23 -18.62 6.96
N GLY A 134 -23.22 -19.53 7.93
CA GLY A 134 -24.09 -20.71 7.96
C GLY A 134 -25.32 -20.60 8.85
N TYR A 135 -25.25 -19.85 9.95
CA TYR A 135 -26.32 -19.79 10.93
C TYR A 135 -26.24 -18.53 11.80
N ILE A 136 -27.32 -18.22 12.51
CA ILE A 136 -27.35 -17.19 13.54
C ILE A 136 -27.04 -17.86 14.89
N ALA A 137 -25.94 -17.46 15.52
CA ALA A 137 -25.53 -17.99 16.82
C ALA A 137 -26.42 -17.48 17.97
N PHE A 138 -26.33 -18.10 19.15
CA PHE A 138 -27.17 -17.76 20.31
C PHE A 138 -26.97 -16.33 20.82
N ASP A 139 -25.79 -15.76 20.59
CA ASP A 139 -25.44 -14.38 20.93
C ASP A 139 -25.78 -13.37 19.82
N ASN A 140 -26.57 -13.79 18.83
CA ASN A 140 -26.98 -12.99 17.68
C ASN A 140 -25.79 -12.53 16.81
N THR A 141 -24.82 -13.42 16.60
CA THR A 141 -23.69 -13.22 15.68
C THR A 141 -23.77 -14.17 14.49
N LEU A 142 -23.05 -13.85 13.41
CA LEU A 142 -22.93 -14.71 12.24
C LEU A 142 -22.04 -15.92 12.57
N GLY A 143 -22.62 -17.11 12.53
CA GLY A 143 -21.90 -18.37 12.63
C GLY A 143 -21.37 -18.86 11.28
N PRO A 144 -20.25 -19.59 11.24
CA PRO A 144 -19.66 -20.07 9.99
C PRO A 144 -20.47 -21.20 9.33
N ILE A 145 -20.23 -21.44 8.04
CA ILE A 145 -20.85 -22.54 7.29
C ILE A 145 -20.27 -23.89 7.75
N ALA A 146 -21.09 -24.69 8.43
CA ALA A 146 -20.71 -26.03 8.89
C ALA A 146 -20.94 -27.12 7.83
N ASP A 147 -22.07 -27.08 7.10
CA ASP A 147 -22.35 -28.02 5.99
C ASP A 147 -21.69 -27.55 4.68
N VAL A 148 -20.36 -27.53 4.69
CA VAL A 148 -19.56 -27.06 3.55
C VAL A 148 -19.91 -27.83 2.27
N THR A 149 -20.06 -29.16 2.36
CA THR A 149 -20.33 -30.01 1.19
C THR A 149 -21.76 -29.91 0.65
N GLY A 150 -22.73 -29.54 1.49
CA GLY A 150 -24.11 -29.32 1.07
C GLY A 150 -24.29 -28.03 0.27
N HIS A 151 -23.54 -26.99 0.66
CA HIS A 151 -23.66 -25.65 0.09
C HIS A 151 -22.62 -25.33 -0.99
N LEU A 152 -21.37 -25.75 -0.85
CA LEU A 152 -20.28 -25.36 -1.75
C LEU A 152 -19.98 -26.46 -2.78
N ILE A 153 -19.99 -26.07 -4.06
CA ILE A 153 -19.64 -26.91 -5.19
C ILE A 153 -18.31 -26.42 -5.76
N LYS A 154 -17.29 -27.27 -5.74
CA LYS A 154 -15.96 -26.97 -6.28
C LYS A 154 -15.92 -27.13 -7.80
N GLY A 155 -15.46 -26.09 -8.47
CA GLY A 155 -15.13 -26.07 -9.89
C GLY A 155 -13.65 -26.34 -10.16
N ALA A 156 -13.18 -25.92 -11.33
CA ALA A 156 -11.77 -26.03 -11.71
C ALA A 156 -10.90 -24.99 -10.99
N LEU A 157 -9.59 -25.24 -10.95
CA LEU A 157 -8.57 -24.21 -10.72
C LEU A 157 -8.41 -23.41 -12.00
N THR A 158 -8.37 -22.10 -11.84
CA THR A 158 -8.23 -21.11 -12.90
C THR A 158 -7.22 -20.06 -12.47
N ASP A 159 -6.78 -19.24 -13.41
CA ASP A 159 -6.02 -18.04 -13.06
C ASP A 159 -6.90 -17.08 -12.25
N LEU A 160 -6.28 -16.29 -11.38
CA LEU A 160 -6.98 -15.22 -10.68
C LEU A 160 -7.51 -14.18 -11.67
N PRO A 161 -8.67 -13.55 -11.37
CA PRO A 161 -9.08 -12.35 -12.10
C PRO A 161 -8.01 -11.28 -11.99
N SER A 162 -7.80 -10.52 -13.06
CA SER A 162 -6.88 -9.38 -13.03
C SER A 162 -7.32 -8.40 -11.93
N PRO A 163 -6.42 -7.98 -11.02
CA PRO A 163 -6.75 -6.98 -10.01
C PRO A 163 -7.27 -5.69 -10.66
N LYS A 164 -8.29 -5.08 -10.04
CA LYS A 164 -8.79 -3.78 -10.47
C LYS A 164 -7.84 -2.68 -10.01
N VAL A 165 -7.24 -1.94 -10.95
CA VAL A 165 -6.39 -0.79 -10.62
C VAL A 165 -7.28 0.36 -10.12
N MET A 166 -7.02 0.85 -8.91
CA MET A 166 -7.84 1.85 -8.21
C MET A 166 -6.98 3.02 -7.69
N THR A 167 -7.64 4.13 -7.36
CA THR A 167 -7.08 5.23 -6.56
C THR A 167 -7.89 5.40 -5.27
N PHE A 168 -7.32 5.99 -4.23
CA PHE A 168 -7.98 6.11 -2.92
C PHE A 168 -9.30 6.90 -2.99
N GLY A 169 -9.35 7.97 -3.80
CA GLY A 169 -10.58 8.74 -4.02
C GLY A 169 -11.67 8.06 -4.88
N GLN A 170 -11.46 6.84 -5.37
CA GLN A 170 -12.41 6.11 -6.25
C GLN A 170 -13.06 4.90 -5.59
N LEU A 171 -12.76 4.64 -4.32
CA LEU A 171 -13.22 3.44 -3.61
C LEU A 171 -14.73 3.49 -3.32
N THR A 172 -15.41 2.39 -3.57
CA THR A 172 -16.85 2.24 -3.32
C THR A 172 -17.16 0.93 -2.59
N SER A 173 -18.36 0.84 -2.01
CA SER A 173 -18.83 -0.38 -1.34
C SER A 173 -18.92 -1.59 -2.27
N ASP A 174 -19.04 -1.37 -3.58
CA ASP A 174 -19.04 -2.43 -4.60
C ASP A 174 -17.65 -3.06 -4.77
N ASP A 175 -16.58 -2.32 -4.44
CA ASP A 175 -15.20 -2.80 -4.52
C ASP A 175 -14.78 -3.62 -3.29
N VAL A 176 -15.55 -3.54 -2.19
CA VAL A 176 -15.27 -4.30 -0.96
C VAL A 176 -15.36 -5.81 -1.22
N SER A 177 -14.37 -6.52 -0.69
CA SER A 177 -14.09 -7.94 -0.88
C SER A 177 -13.69 -8.32 -2.31
N THR A 178 -13.07 -7.39 -3.06
CA THR A 178 -12.49 -7.66 -4.39
C THR A 178 -10.98 -7.46 -4.40
N LEU A 179 -10.32 -8.11 -5.36
CA LEU A 179 -8.90 -7.97 -5.63
C LEU A 179 -8.61 -6.64 -6.35
N VAL A 180 -7.86 -5.77 -5.69
CA VAL A 180 -7.48 -4.43 -6.17
C VAL A 180 -5.97 -4.24 -6.17
N THR A 181 -5.49 -3.33 -7.01
CA THR A 181 -4.09 -2.87 -6.99
C THR A 181 -4.04 -1.36 -6.94
N PHE A 182 -3.17 -0.83 -6.10
CA PHE A 182 -2.81 0.58 -6.06
C PHE A 182 -1.41 0.76 -6.61
N ASP A 183 -1.27 1.61 -7.62
CA ASP A 183 0.02 1.96 -8.24
C ASP A 183 0.58 3.23 -7.64
N LYS A 184 1.92 3.35 -7.63
CA LYS A 184 2.65 4.52 -7.13
C LYS A 184 2.28 4.86 -5.69
N VAL A 185 2.35 3.84 -4.86
CA VAL A 185 2.14 3.91 -3.42
C VAL A 185 3.40 3.49 -2.68
N GLN A 186 3.45 3.85 -1.40
CA GLN A 186 4.50 3.51 -0.44
C GLN A 186 3.90 3.48 0.97
N PHE A 187 4.55 2.82 1.92
CA PHE A 187 4.18 3.01 3.34
C PHE A 187 4.59 4.39 3.81
N VAL A 188 3.78 5.04 4.66
CA VAL A 188 4.19 6.29 5.31
C VAL A 188 5.50 6.10 6.07
N LYS A 189 6.28 7.17 6.16
CA LYS A 189 7.68 7.04 6.59
C LYS A 189 7.81 6.52 8.03
N SER A 190 6.93 6.94 8.93
CA SER A 190 6.87 6.50 10.33
C SER A 190 6.71 4.98 10.47
N ASP A 191 6.07 4.33 9.50
CA ASP A 191 5.74 2.91 9.54
C ASP A 191 6.84 2.04 8.94
N THR A 192 7.83 2.63 8.27
CA THR A 192 8.94 1.87 7.66
C THR A 192 9.96 1.32 8.65
N ALA A 193 9.87 1.71 9.93
CA ALA A 193 10.75 1.26 11.00
C ALA A 193 10.15 0.10 11.84
N THR A 194 9.01 -0.44 11.45
CA THR A 194 8.32 -1.55 12.13
C THR A 194 8.17 -2.79 11.24
N THR A 195 7.52 -3.82 11.78
CA THR A 195 7.04 -5.03 11.07
C THR A 195 5.58 -4.87 10.62
N LEU A 196 5.11 -5.76 9.76
CA LEU A 196 3.74 -5.74 9.24
C LEU A 196 2.67 -6.00 10.33
N ALA A 197 3.00 -6.75 11.37
CA ALA A 197 2.23 -6.99 12.59
C ALA A 197 3.16 -7.48 13.72
N ASP A 198 2.62 -7.89 14.88
CA ASP A 198 3.39 -8.56 15.95
C ASP A 198 3.04 -10.05 15.98
N GLY A 199 3.83 -10.86 15.29
CA GLY A 199 3.69 -12.31 15.25
C GLY A 199 3.87 -12.97 16.63
N PRO A 200 4.90 -12.64 17.44
CA PRO A 200 5.13 -13.25 18.74
C PRO A 200 3.98 -13.10 19.73
N HIS A 201 3.24 -11.99 19.67
CA HIS A 201 2.08 -11.74 20.53
C HIS A 201 0.74 -11.88 19.80
N GLU A 202 0.75 -12.32 18.53
CA GLU A 202 -0.44 -12.47 17.68
C GLU A 202 -1.27 -11.17 17.59
N ALA A 203 -0.62 -10.01 17.68
CA ALA A 203 -1.28 -8.71 17.67
C ALA A 203 -1.26 -8.08 16.26
N ALA A 204 -2.46 -7.73 15.79
CA ALA A 204 -2.65 -7.09 14.49
C ALA A 204 -2.22 -5.62 14.51
N TYR A 205 -1.58 -5.17 13.43
CA TYR A 205 -1.24 -3.76 13.21
C TYR A 205 -2.07 -3.15 12.08
N ASN A 206 -2.24 -1.84 12.17
CA ASN A 206 -2.74 -0.97 11.10
C ASN A 206 -1.57 -0.07 10.72
N LEU A 207 -1.14 -0.13 9.47
CA LEU A 207 -0.09 0.72 8.90
C LEU A 207 -0.71 1.57 7.81
N ASP A 208 -0.20 2.77 7.58
CA ASP A 208 -0.70 3.65 6.55
C ASP A 208 0.11 3.49 5.26
N ILE A 209 -0.60 3.25 4.15
CA ILE A 209 -0.04 3.39 2.81
C ILE A 209 -0.50 4.72 2.24
N GLU A 210 0.42 5.45 1.62
CA GLU A 210 0.18 6.73 0.98
C GLU A 210 0.39 6.63 -0.53
N ASN A 211 -0.41 7.36 -1.28
CA ASN A 211 -0.14 7.58 -2.69
C ASN A 211 0.72 8.81 -2.88
N CYS A 212 1.12 9.04 -4.13
CA CYS A 212 1.91 10.21 -4.47
C CYS A 212 1.19 11.59 -4.28
N ALA A 213 -0.05 11.61 -3.79
CA ALA A 213 -0.84 12.80 -3.49
C ALA A 213 -1.15 12.95 -1.97
N PHE A 214 -0.49 12.18 -1.11
CA PHE A 214 -0.71 12.12 0.36
C PHE A 214 -2.11 11.69 0.80
N GLU A 215 -2.92 11.17 -0.12
CA GLU A 215 -4.08 10.42 0.31
C GLU A 215 -3.56 9.14 0.95
N THR A 216 -4.16 8.72 2.06
CA THR A 216 -3.79 7.50 2.77
C THR A 216 -4.94 6.50 2.80
N ILE A 217 -4.58 5.23 2.95
CA ILE A 217 -5.50 4.16 3.34
C ILE A 217 -4.75 3.22 4.28
N VAL A 218 -5.48 2.64 5.23
CA VAL A 218 -4.92 1.65 6.17
C VAL A 218 -4.66 0.35 5.44
N LEU A 219 -3.46 -0.22 5.60
CA LEU A 219 -3.15 -1.62 5.38
C LEU A 219 -3.20 -2.35 6.72
N ARG A 220 -4.08 -3.33 6.83
CA ARG A 220 -4.27 -4.12 8.05
C ARG A 220 -3.68 -5.52 7.88
N THR A 221 -2.87 -5.92 8.85
CA THR A 221 -2.27 -7.27 8.90
C THR A 221 -2.58 -7.92 10.25
N SER A 222 -3.05 -9.17 10.19
CA SER A 222 -3.24 -10.03 11.36
C SER A 222 -1.90 -10.41 11.99
N GLY A 223 -1.82 -10.45 13.32
CA GLY A 223 -0.65 -11.03 14.00
C GLY A 223 -0.53 -12.56 13.82
N PHE A 224 -1.56 -13.22 13.28
CA PHE A 224 -1.50 -14.64 12.90
C PHE A 224 -0.95 -14.85 11.48
N ALA A 225 -0.69 -13.79 10.72
CA ALA A 225 -0.15 -13.92 9.38
C ALA A 225 1.28 -14.49 9.42
N ASP A 226 1.63 -15.39 8.50
CA ASP A 226 2.96 -15.98 8.39
C ASP A 226 4.05 -14.94 8.04
N PHE A 227 3.64 -13.79 7.51
CA PHE A 227 4.46 -12.62 7.22
C PHE A 227 4.34 -11.49 8.27
N ALA A 228 3.69 -11.73 9.42
CA ALA A 228 3.48 -10.70 10.45
C ALA A 228 4.79 -10.03 10.89
N ASP A 229 5.85 -10.82 11.09
CA ASP A 229 7.15 -10.32 11.58
C ASP A 229 8.08 -9.81 10.48
N GLU A 230 7.62 -9.76 9.24
CA GLU A 230 8.41 -9.22 8.14
C GLU A 230 8.49 -7.69 8.26
N ASN A 231 9.68 -7.14 7.97
CA ASN A 231 9.89 -5.70 8.01
C ASN A 231 9.06 -5.01 6.94
N VAL A 232 8.49 -3.85 7.28
CA VAL A 232 7.77 -3.02 6.33
C VAL A 232 8.72 -2.55 5.21
N PRO A 233 8.40 -2.78 3.93
CA PRO A 233 9.21 -2.28 2.83
C PRO A 233 9.26 -0.75 2.81
N ASN A 234 10.46 -0.20 2.62
CA ASN A 234 10.70 1.25 2.57
C ASN A 234 10.70 1.81 1.13
N GLY A 235 10.55 1.00 0.10
CA GLY A 235 10.49 1.44 -1.30
C GLY A 235 9.10 1.89 -1.75
N GLY A 236 9.01 2.43 -2.96
CA GLY A 236 7.76 2.74 -3.64
C GLY A 236 7.44 1.69 -4.71
N GLY A 237 6.18 1.64 -5.15
CA GLY A 237 5.78 0.72 -6.21
C GLY A 237 4.28 0.51 -6.24
N SER A 238 3.85 -0.74 -6.26
CA SER A 238 2.43 -1.10 -6.21
C SER A 238 2.13 -2.08 -5.09
N ILE A 239 0.91 -2.02 -4.59
CA ILE A 239 0.39 -2.96 -3.59
C ILE A 239 -0.89 -3.58 -4.13
N THR A 240 -0.98 -4.91 -4.09
CA THR A 240 -2.18 -5.67 -4.45
C THR A 240 -2.82 -6.24 -3.19
N GLY A 241 -4.14 -6.38 -3.15
CA GLY A 241 -4.80 -6.96 -1.98
C GLY A 241 -6.31 -7.01 -2.11
N ILE A 242 -6.97 -7.40 -1.03
CA ILE A 242 -8.42 -7.39 -0.93
C ILE A 242 -8.85 -6.11 -0.23
N LEU A 243 -9.72 -5.33 -0.88
CA LEU A 243 -10.31 -4.16 -0.25
C LEU A 243 -11.30 -4.59 0.83
N GLY A 244 -11.08 -4.15 2.06
CA GLY A 244 -11.99 -4.30 3.20
C GLY A 244 -12.62 -2.98 3.60
N VAL A 245 -13.51 -3.04 4.60
CA VAL A 245 -14.10 -1.89 5.27
C VAL A 245 -14.17 -2.18 6.77
N TYR A 246 -14.04 -1.15 7.60
CA TYR A 246 -14.23 -1.24 9.04
C TYR A 246 -14.84 0.05 9.57
N ARG A 247 -16.10 -0.01 10.02
CA ARG A 247 -16.83 1.14 10.58
C ARG A 247 -16.86 2.37 9.66
N GLY A 248 -17.02 2.12 8.37
CA GLY A 248 -17.04 3.13 7.30
C GLY A 248 -15.69 3.46 6.68
N ASP A 249 -14.58 3.07 7.30
CA ASP A 249 -13.24 3.33 6.77
C ASP A 249 -12.79 2.16 5.87
N TYR A 250 -12.39 2.45 4.63
CA TYR A 250 -11.78 1.44 3.77
C TYR A 250 -10.38 1.07 4.27
N GLN A 251 -10.04 -0.20 4.12
CA GLN A 251 -8.73 -0.73 4.49
C GLN A 251 -8.29 -1.79 3.47
N LEU A 252 -7.00 -2.05 3.35
CA LEU A 252 -6.44 -3.06 2.46
C LEU A 252 -5.89 -4.23 3.27
N LEU A 253 -6.14 -5.45 2.82
CA LEU A 253 -5.54 -6.66 3.37
C LEU A 253 -4.74 -7.36 2.27
N ILE A 254 -3.46 -7.61 2.53
CA ILE A 254 -2.60 -8.36 1.59
C ILE A 254 -2.72 -9.87 1.82
N ARG A 255 -2.52 -10.66 0.77
CA ARG A 255 -2.65 -12.13 0.84
C ARG A 255 -1.37 -12.80 1.23
N ARG A 256 -0.25 -12.21 0.83
CA ARG A 256 1.11 -12.69 1.00
C ARG A 256 2.07 -11.54 0.82
N LEU A 257 3.34 -11.73 1.21
CA LEU A 257 4.36 -10.68 1.06
C LEU A 257 4.58 -10.23 -0.39
N ASP A 258 4.44 -11.14 -1.37
CA ASP A 258 4.59 -10.82 -2.80
C ASP A 258 3.58 -9.79 -3.33
N ASP A 259 2.48 -9.55 -2.59
CA ASP A 259 1.53 -8.49 -2.92
C ASP A 259 2.11 -7.08 -2.68
N LEU A 260 3.24 -6.96 -1.95
CA LEU A 260 3.99 -5.73 -1.72
C LEU A 260 5.11 -5.57 -2.77
N ALA A 261 4.76 -5.13 -3.97
CA ALA A 261 5.72 -4.84 -5.04
C ALA A 261 6.40 -3.47 -4.86
N LEU A 262 7.08 -3.26 -3.74
CA LEU A 262 7.67 -1.99 -3.28
C LEU A 262 9.20 -1.93 -3.42
N ASN A 263 9.70 -2.40 -4.56
CA ASN A 263 11.14 -2.46 -4.85
C ASN A 263 11.65 -1.24 -5.66
N GLY A 264 10.77 -0.31 -6.01
CA GLY A 264 11.09 0.88 -6.76
C GLY A 264 11.52 2.03 -5.87
N ASP A 265 11.89 3.13 -6.53
CA ASP A 265 12.08 4.40 -5.84
C ASP A 265 10.77 4.77 -5.14
N ARG A 266 10.89 5.25 -3.89
CA ARG A 266 9.80 5.98 -3.27
C ARG A 266 9.38 7.09 -4.21
N CYS A 267 8.11 7.44 -4.18
CA CYS A 267 7.65 8.53 -4.99
C CYS A 267 8.53 9.79 -4.69
N SER A 268 9.00 10.46 -5.75
CA SER A 268 9.87 11.65 -5.68
C SER A 268 9.08 12.88 -6.11
N PHE A 269 9.20 13.94 -5.33
CA PHE A 269 8.21 15.01 -5.30
C PHE A 269 8.76 16.41 -5.41
N ASP A 270 9.95 16.49 -5.95
CA ASP A 270 10.48 17.77 -6.38
C ASP A 270 9.53 18.37 -7.44
N PRO A 271 8.80 19.48 -7.16
CA PRO A 271 7.96 20.14 -8.16
C PRO A 271 8.76 20.55 -9.41
N CYS A 272 10.09 20.58 -9.33
CA CYS A 272 11.01 20.88 -10.43
C CYS A 272 11.29 19.70 -11.36
N ALA A 273 10.91 18.47 -10.97
CA ALA A 273 11.11 17.27 -11.77
C ALA A 273 9.99 17.04 -12.82
N GLY A 274 9.12 18.03 -13.05
CA GLY A 274 8.01 17.95 -14.01
C GLY A 274 6.71 17.35 -13.44
N THR A 275 6.63 17.21 -12.11
CA THR A 275 5.43 16.88 -11.35
C THR A 275 4.63 18.15 -11.02
N ASN A 276 3.32 18.00 -10.82
CA ASN A 276 2.50 19.12 -10.34
C ASN A 276 3.01 19.59 -8.97
N VAL A 277 2.87 20.89 -8.70
CA VAL A 277 3.17 21.44 -7.38
C VAL A 277 2.32 20.72 -6.34
N ILE A 278 2.99 20.08 -5.40
CA ILE A 278 2.33 19.47 -4.25
C ILE A 278 1.77 20.55 -3.34
N VAL A 279 0.55 20.33 -2.89
CA VAL A 279 -0.09 21.15 -1.88
C VAL A 279 -0.52 20.24 -0.73
N VAL A 280 0.02 20.50 0.46
CA VAL A 280 -0.29 19.81 1.71
C VAL A 280 -1.10 20.71 2.63
N ASP A 281 -1.87 20.12 3.55
CA ASP A 281 -2.57 20.86 4.58
C ASP A 281 -1.68 21.13 5.81
N ALA A 282 -0.60 20.41 6.05
CA ALA A 282 0.32 20.73 7.13
C ALA A 282 1.74 20.31 6.76
N VAL A 283 2.72 20.87 7.46
CA VAL A 283 4.12 20.41 7.42
C VAL A 283 4.50 20.06 8.85
N ASP A 284 5.13 18.90 9.04
CA ASP A 284 5.78 18.48 10.29
C ASP A 284 7.02 17.69 9.89
N GLU A 285 8.17 18.35 9.87
CA GLU A 285 9.40 17.82 9.30
C GLU A 285 10.57 17.97 10.29
N ASP A 286 11.11 16.84 10.75
CA ASP A 286 12.24 16.72 11.67
C ASP A 286 13.55 16.29 10.98
N PHE A 287 13.51 16.08 9.66
CA PHE A 287 14.60 15.63 8.81
C PHE A 287 15.31 14.34 9.28
N ALA A 288 14.70 13.57 10.20
CA ALA A 288 15.33 12.43 10.86
C ALA A 288 15.79 11.33 9.89
N THR A 289 15.20 11.31 8.69
CA THR A 289 15.42 10.27 7.69
C THR A 289 16.53 10.61 6.69
N GLY A 290 17.09 11.81 6.80
CA GLY A 290 18.18 12.28 5.96
C GLY A 290 19.48 11.50 6.15
N VAL A 291 20.20 11.28 5.06
CA VAL A 291 21.51 10.62 5.08
C VAL A 291 22.62 11.68 5.24
N ASN A 292 23.43 11.55 6.29
CA ASN A 292 24.48 12.52 6.60
C ASN A 292 25.41 12.81 5.40
N ASN A 293 25.53 14.10 5.06
CA ASN A 293 26.27 14.68 3.93
C ASN A 293 25.61 14.57 2.55
N ASP A 294 24.43 13.94 2.43
CA ASP A 294 23.68 13.98 1.19
C ASP A 294 22.95 15.33 1.06
N ASN A 295 22.67 15.73 -0.18
CA ASN A 295 21.80 16.89 -0.43
C ASN A 295 20.42 16.60 0.15
N VAL A 296 19.78 17.64 0.70
CA VAL A 296 18.39 17.54 1.13
C VAL A 296 17.54 17.19 -0.08
N ALA A 297 16.85 16.07 0.02
CA ALA A 297 15.96 15.51 -0.98
C ALA A 297 14.67 15.07 -0.28
N GLU A 298 14.14 15.97 0.53
CA GLU A 298 12.96 15.72 1.34
C GLU A 298 11.70 15.76 0.46
N TYR A 299 10.73 14.91 0.79
CA TYR A 299 9.53 14.76 -0.03
C TYR A 299 8.81 16.11 -0.18
N GLY A 300 8.62 16.57 -1.43
CA GLY A 300 7.86 17.78 -1.74
C GLY A 300 8.62 19.09 -1.50
N TRP A 301 9.79 19.00 -0.87
CA TRP A 301 10.69 20.13 -0.71
C TRP A 301 11.50 20.37 -1.97
N SER A 302 11.92 21.61 -2.17
CA SER A 302 12.78 21.99 -3.29
C SER A 302 14.09 22.60 -2.76
N ASN A 303 15.23 22.15 -3.30
CA ASN A 303 16.55 22.54 -2.84
C ASN A 303 17.38 23.11 -4.00
N PHE A 304 17.74 24.39 -3.93
CA PHE A 304 18.37 25.11 -5.04
C PHE A 304 19.65 25.82 -4.65
N ALA A 305 20.54 25.96 -5.63
CA ALA A 305 21.61 26.92 -5.64
C ALA A 305 21.31 27.99 -6.71
N VAL A 306 20.89 29.18 -6.28
CA VAL A 306 20.66 30.33 -7.16
C VAL A 306 21.98 30.98 -7.56
N LYS A 307 22.96 31.01 -6.63
CA LYS A 307 24.35 31.37 -6.91
C LYS A 307 25.29 30.30 -6.36
N GLY A 308 26.37 30.03 -7.11
CA GLY A 308 27.28 28.93 -6.79
C GLY A 308 26.64 27.57 -7.11
N THR A 309 27.10 26.52 -6.43
CA THR A 309 26.66 25.14 -6.71
C THR A 309 26.22 24.37 -5.46
N ARG A 310 26.29 24.98 -4.28
CA ARG A 310 26.03 24.28 -3.02
C ARG A 310 24.54 24.33 -2.66
N LEU A 311 24.02 23.16 -2.35
CA LEU A 311 22.67 22.93 -1.85
C LEU A 311 22.67 22.84 -0.32
N TRP A 312 21.48 22.87 0.27
CA TRP A 312 21.30 22.41 1.65
C TRP A 312 21.61 20.91 1.73
N ILE A 313 22.26 20.49 2.81
CA ILE A 313 22.63 19.08 3.03
C ILE A 313 22.09 18.58 4.36
N TYR A 314 21.80 17.29 4.46
CA TYR A 314 21.58 16.65 5.75
C TYR A 314 22.88 16.54 6.52
N LYS A 315 22.82 16.69 7.84
CA LYS A 315 23.93 16.48 8.76
C LYS A 315 23.43 15.70 9.96
N LEU A 316 24.23 14.73 10.40
CA LEU A 316 23.99 13.95 11.61
C LEU A 316 25.01 14.34 12.68
N PHE A 317 24.52 14.72 13.86
CA PHE A 317 25.36 14.92 15.05
C PHE A 317 24.60 14.47 16.30
N ASP A 318 25.27 13.68 17.15
CA ASP A 318 24.73 13.15 18.41
C ASP A 318 23.36 12.47 18.28
N GLY A 319 23.16 11.72 17.18
CA GLY A 319 21.91 11.01 16.91
C GLY A 319 20.80 11.86 16.27
N ASN A 320 20.97 13.18 16.16
CA ASN A 320 20.01 14.07 15.50
C ASN A 320 20.41 14.35 14.05
N VAL A 321 19.49 14.14 13.10
CA VAL A 321 19.64 14.57 11.71
C VAL A 321 18.94 15.91 11.55
N TYR A 322 19.58 16.85 10.87
CA TYR A 322 19.04 18.18 10.56
C TYR A 322 19.58 18.65 9.21
N VAL A 323 19.07 19.76 8.69
CA VAL A 323 19.58 20.35 7.45
C VAL A 323 20.55 21.50 7.73
N GLN A 324 21.59 21.63 6.90
CA GLN A 324 22.63 22.65 7.06
C GLN A 324 22.99 23.31 5.73
N SER A 325 23.26 24.62 5.77
CA SER A 325 23.91 25.35 4.69
C SER A 325 25.13 26.15 5.19
N THR A 326 26.18 26.21 4.38
CA THR A 326 27.42 26.95 4.67
C THR A 326 28.25 27.20 3.41
N ALA A 327 28.85 28.39 3.30
CA ALA A 327 29.85 28.72 2.29
C ALA A 327 31.29 28.35 2.70
N PHE A 328 31.50 27.80 3.89
CA PHE A 328 32.85 27.41 4.34
C PHE A 328 33.48 26.38 3.39
N ASN A 329 34.67 26.67 2.88
CA ASN A 329 35.37 25.90 1.84
C ASN A 329 34.60 25.77 0.51
N ASP A 330 33.63 26.64 0.23
CA ASP A 330 33.10 26.74 -1.13
C ASP A 330 34.20 27.24 -2.09
N SER A 331 34.17 26.78 -3.32
CA SER A 331 35.01 27.29 -4.40
C SER A 331 34.35 28.47 -5.14
N SER A 332 33.03 28.60 -5.02
CA SER A 332 32.24 29.66 -5.67
C SER A 332 32.43 31.01 -4.97
N PRO A 333 32.61 32.12 -5.71
CA PRO A 333 32.82 33.44 -5.11
C PRO A 333 31.60 34.00 -4.38
N GLU A 334 30.41 33.49 -4.69
CA GLU A 334 29.16 33.80 -4.02
C GLU A 334 28.35 32.50 -3.88
N MET A 335 27.60 32.41 -2.80
CA MET A 335 26.66 31.32 -2.56
C MET A 335 25.29 31.90 -2.21
N GLU A 336 24.26 31.40 -2.87
CA GLU A 336 22.87 31.61 -2.49
C GLU A 336 22.13 30.30 -2.66
N SER A 337 21.68 29.70 -1.56
CA SER A 337 20.95 28.44 -1.57
C SER A 337 19.59 28.56 -0.90
N TRP A 338 18.61 27.86 -1.43
CA TRP A 338 17.23 27.86 -0.95
C TRP A 338 16.78 26.44 -0.65
N LEU A 339 16.14 26.25 0.50
CA LEU A 339 15.35 25.06 0.80
C LEU A 339 13.91 25.53 0.98
N VAL A 340 13.00 25.04 0.14
CA VAL A 340 11.62 25.51 0.06
C VAL A 340 10.70 24.35 0.39
N THR A 341 9.70 24.59 1.24
CA THR A 341 8.68 23.59 1.60
C THR A 341 7.84 23.18 0.38
N PRO A 342 7.04 22.10 0.49
CA PRO A 342 5.90 21.93 -0.41
C PRO A 342 4.97 23.15 -0.38
N GLY A 343 4.01 23.20 -1.31
CA GLY A 343 2.92 24.16 -1.21
C GLY A 343 2.05 23.83 0.00
N ILE A 344 1.64 24.84 0.75
CA ILE A 344 0.85 24.68 1.97
C ILE A 344 -0.48 25.38 1.76
N ASN A 345 -1.57 24.63 1.85
CA ASN A 345 -2.92 25.15 1.73
C ASN A 345 -3.31 25.92 3.00
N LEU A 346 -3.45 27.24 2.92
CA LEU A 346 -3.95 28.06 4.04
C LEU A 346 -5.47 28.27 3.93
N ASN A 347 -6.26 27.20 3.84
CA ASN A 347 -7.73 27.29 3.90
C ASN A 347 -8.24 27.77 5.27
N VAL A 348 -7.42 27.64 6.31
CA VAL A 348 -7.60 28.16 7.67
C VAL A 348 -6.35 28.94 8.11
N PRO A 349 -6.44 29.81 9.12
CA PRO A 349 -5.26 30.44 9.73
C PRO A 349 -4.30 29.37 10.29
N LYS A 350 -3.00 29.53 10.04
CA LYS A 350 -1.94 28.62 10.52
C LYS A 350 -0.75 29.38 11.09
N VAL A 351 0.07 28.66 11.83
CA VAL A 351 1.32 29.16 12.43
C VAL A 351 2.49 28.35 11.90
N LEU A 352 3.58 29.03 11.53
CA LEU A 352 4.88 28.40 11.28
C LEU A 352 5.73 28.42 12.56
N THR A 353 6.33 27.29 12.89
CA THR A 353 7.41 27.18 13.87
C THR A 353 8.57 26.35 13.32
N PHE A 354 9.80 26.61 13.77
CA PHE A 354 11.00 25.82 13.47
C PHE A 354 12.13 26.14 14.46
N ASP A 355 13.17 25.32 14.49
CA ASP A 355 14.40 25.60 15.22
C ASP A 355 15.54 26.00 14.28
N SER A 356 16.36 26.96 14.70
CA SER A 356 17.59 27.32 13.99
C SER A 356 18.80 27.28 14.90
N ALA A 357 19.95 26.89 14.36
CA ALA A 357 21.23 26.95 15.06
C ALA A 357 22.33 27.48 14.15
N LYS A 358 23.37 28.08 14.75
CA LYS A 358 24.56 28.53 14.02
C LYS A 358 25.84 27.85 14.50
N ALA A 359 26.87 27.88 13.67
CA ALA A 359 28.24 27.54 14.06
C ALA A 359 29.25 28.38 13.29
N PHE A 360 30.41 28.64 13.91
CA PHE A 360 31.52 29.39 13.29
C PHE A 360 31.07 30.74 12.74
N TRP A 361 30.47 31.55 13.61
CA TRP A 361 29.87 32.82 13.22
C TRP A 361 30.87 33.76 12.52
N THR A 362 30.43 34.32 11.40
CA THR A 362 31.13 35.38 10.65
C THR A 362 30.20 36.47 10.11
N HIS A 363 28.91 36.17 9.94
CA HIS A 363 27.89 37.06 9.39
C HIS A 363 26.47 36.48 9.57
N ASP A 364 25.47 37.35 9.42
CA ASP A 364 24.06 36.97 9.24
C ASP A 364 23.84 36.42 7.83
N GLY A 365 23.73 35.10 7.71
CA GLY A 365 23.61 34.40 6.42
C GLY A 365 22.25 33.76 6.15
N LEU A 366 21.41 33.60 7.18
CA LEU A 366 20.11 32.93 7.10
C LEU A 366 18.95 33.94 7.11
N SER A 367 17.95 33.67 6.28
CA SER A 367 16.67 34.39 6.26
C SER A 367 15.53 33.46 5.85
N VAL A 368 14.31 33.78 6.27
CA VAL A 368 13.11 32.99 5.99
C VAL A 368 12.08 33.84 5.25
N TRP A 369 11.47 33.26 4.23
CA TRP A 369 10.61 33.96 3.29
C TRP A 369 9.34 33.16 3.02
N ILE A 370 8.30 33.85 2.59
CA ILE A 370 7.05 33.25 2.12
C ILE A 370 6.72 33.70 0.70
N SER A 371 6.22 32.79 -0.12
CA SER A 371 5.75 33.05 -1.48
C SER A 371 4.37 32.43 -1.70
N THR A 372 3.55 33.04 -2.56
CA THR A 372 2.27 32.47 -3.05
C THR A 372 2.35 32.01 -4.50
N ASN A 373 3.50 32.20 -5.16
CA ASN A 373 3.67 31.95 -6.59
C ASN A 373 4.98 31.22 -6.92
N PHE A 374 5.63 30.63 -5.92
CA PHE A 374 6.83 29.84 -6.15
C PHE A 374 6.50 28.62 -7.00
N VAL A 375 7.23 28.49 -8.11
CA VAL A 375 7.21 27.32 -9.00
C VAL A 375 8.64 27.07 -9.45
N CYS A 376 9.29 26.09 -8.82
CA CYS A 376 10.54 25.47 -9.24
C CYS A 376 11.82 26.34 -9.31
N ASP A 377 11.73 27.67 -9.31
CA ASP A 377 12.89 28.54 -9.35
C ASP A 377 12.67 29.72 -8.39
N PRO A 378 13.43 29.79 -7.27
CA PRO A 378 13.28 30.88 -6.31
C PRO A 378 13.54 32.26 -6.90
N SER A 379 14.30 32.35 -8.01
CA SER A 379 14.68 33.63 -8.62
C SER A 379 13.56 34.29 -9.44
N VAL A 380 12.54 33.52 -9.84
CA VAL A 380 11.38 34.04 -10.59
C VAL A 380 10.13 34.20 -9.73
N ALA A 381 10.16 33.69 -8.49
CA ALA A 381 9.08 33.83 -7.52
C ALA A 381 9.12 35.19 -6.80
N THR A 382 7.97 35.61 -6.27
CA THR A 382 7.87 36.78 -5.41
C THR A 382 7.93 36.34 -3.96
N TRP A 383 8.85 36.91 -3.18
CA TRP A 383 9.07 36.55 -1.78
C TRP A 383 8.79 37.73 -0.86
N GLN A 384 8.12 37.46 0.26
CA GLN A 384 7.97 38.38 1.40
C GLN A 384 8.78 37.83 2.59
N PRO A 385 9.58 38.67 3.28
CA PRO A 385 10.34 38.19 4.42
C PRO A 385 9.39 37.87 5.59
N LEU A 386 9.65 36.77 6.28
CA LEU A 386 8.99 36.43 7.54
C LEU A 386 9.82 36.93 8.71
N ASN A 387 9.14 37.47 9.73
CA ASN A 387 9.80 37.94 10.95
C ASN A 387 9.91 36.80 11.95
N CYS A 388 11.04 36.09 11.91
CA CYS A 388 11.33 34.94 12.77
C CYS A 388 12.46 35.29 13.76
N THR A 389 12.47 34.63 14.91
CA THR A 389 13.68 34.57 15.75
C THR A 389 14.66 33.60 15.10
N LEU A 390 15.90 34.01 14.86
CA LEU A 390 16.94 33.17 14.25
C LEU A 390 18.18 33.16 15.15
N ALA A 391 18.96 32.07 15.10
CA ALA A 391 20.24 32.01 15.78
C ALA A 391 21.20 33.12 15.31
N THR A 392 21.79 33.83 16.26
CA THR A 392 22.64 35.01 16.04
C THR A 392 24.05 34.81 16.57
N GLU A 393 24.90 35.83 16.43
CA GLU A 393 26.27 35.83 16.98
C GLU A 393 26.32 35.60 18.51
N ASN A 394 25.28 36.02 19.23
CA ASN A 394 25.22 35.99 20.69
C ASN A 394 24.86 34.61 21.25
N ASP A 395 24.35 33.72 20.40
CA ASP A 395 23.96 32.37 20.78
C ASP A 395 25.18 31.44 20.80
N ALA A 396 25.17 30.41 21.64
CA ALA A 396 26.24 29.43 21.65
C ALA A 396 26.25 28.65 20.32
N ASP A 397 27.44 28.25 19.85
CA ASP A 397 27.53 27.37 18.69
C ASP A 397 26.74 26.09 18.95
N HIS A 398 25.95 25.68 17.95
CA HIS A 398 25.07 24.50 17.97
C HIS A 398 23.88 24.57 18.92
N ALA A 399 23.63 25.69 19.61
CA ALA A 399 22.41 25.87 20.38
C ALA A 399 21.21 26.06 19.44
N TRP A 400 20.16 25.27 19.65
CA TRP A 400 18.88 25.39 18.95
C TRP A 400 18.07 26.55 19.52
N ILE A 401 17.66 27.45 18.64
CA ILE A 401 16.90 28.66 18.93
C ILE A 401 15.54 28.54 18.23
N PRO A 402 14.44 28.44 19.00
CA PRO A 402 13.10 28.40 18.45
C PRO A 402 12.75 29.70 17.71
N SER A 403 12.04 29.57 16.59
CA SER A 403 11.62 30.69 15.76
C SER A 403 10.61 31.62 16.44
N GLY A 404 9.91 31.10 17.45
CA GLY A 404 8.64 31.64 17.94
C GLY A 404 7.49 31.29 17.00
N ASP A 405 6.31 31.82 17.30
CA ASP A 405 5.08 31.58 16.52
C ASP A 405 4.98 32.61 15.39
N ILE A 406 5.13 32.17 14.14
CA ILE A 406 4.98 33.03 12.96
C ILE A 406 3.56 32.89 12.39
N ASP A 407 2.75 33.92 12.61
CA ASP A 407 1.38 33.99 12.10
C ASP A 407 1.34 34.08 10.56
N LEU A 408 0.72 33.09 9.91
CA LEU A 408 0.52 33.04 8.47
C LEU A 408 -0.91 33.43 8.05
N SER A 409 -1.77 33.85 8.98
CA SER A 409 -3.20 34.14 8.73
C SER A 409 -3.44 35.19 7.64
N GLY A 410 -2.49 36.09 7.41
CA GLY A 410 -2.54 37.07 6.31
C GLY A 410 -2.57 36.46 4.91
N TYR A 411 -2.27 35.17 4.76
CA TYR A 411 -2.26 34.44 3.50
C TYR A 411 -3.45 33.47 3.36
N THR A 412 -4.41 33.48 4.30
CA THR A 412 -5.61 32.62 4.26
C THR A 412 -6.31 32.69 2.91
N GLY A 413 -6.67 31.53 2.36
CA GLY A 413 -7.27 31.36 1.04
C GLY A 413 -6.26 31.15 -0.10
N ASN A 414 -4.96 31.12 0.18
CA ASN A 414 -3.91 30.86 -0.81
C ASN A 414 -3.11 29.59 -0.48
N THR A 415 -2.44 29.06 -1.50
CA THR A 415 -1.30 28.16 -1.30
C THR A 415 -0.04 29.00 -1.07
N VAL A 416 0.75 28.66 -0.05
CA VAL A 416 2.02 29.34 0.26
C VAL A 416 3.19 28.38 0.28
N PHE A 417 4.40 28.92 0.15
CA PHE A 417 5.66 28.18 0.23
C PHE A 417 6.58 28.92 1.19
N ILE A 418 7.21 28.20 2.13
CA ILE A 418 8.20 28.76 3.05
C ILE A 418 9.59 28.46 2.51
N GLY A 419 10.40 29.49 2.34
CA GLY A 419 11.76 29.39 1.82
C GLY A 419 12.81 29.76 2.86
N PHE A 420 13.67 28.80 3.19
CA PHE A 420 14.88 29.00 3.99
C PHE A 420 16.05 29.35 3.05
N LYS A 421 16.44 30.63 3.09
CA LYS A 421 17.49 31.18 2.22
C LYS A 421 18.79 31.35 3.00
N TYR A 422 19.86 30.77 2.48
CA TYR A 422 21.23 31.04 2.91
C TYR A 422 21.98 31.87 1.87
N VAL A 423 22.71 32.91 2.30
CA VAL A 423 23.62 33.71 1.47
C VAL A 423 24.99 33.75 2.14
N GLY A 424 26.06 33.55 1.36
CA GLY A 424 27.43 33.60 1.84
C GLY A 424 28.46 33.75 0.70
N ASN A 425 29.74 33.60 1.02
CA ASN A 425 30.82 33.60 0.04
C ASN A 425 32.03 32.78 0.51
N ASN A 426 32.93 32.43 -0.40
CA ASN A 426 34.11 31.61 -0.12
C ASN A 426 35.24 32.29 0.69
N SER A 427 35.04 33.51 1.20
CA SER A 427 36.12 34.30 1.78
C SER A 427 35.88 34.69 3.23
N SER A 428 34.80 35.42 3.50
CA SER A 428 34.52 36.02 4.82
C SER A 428 33.12 35.75 5.33
N LEU A 429 32.19 35.31 4.47
CA LEU A 429 30.80 35.09 4.82
C LEU A 429 30.52 33.58 4.84
N THR A 430 31.01 32.90 5.89
CA THR A 430 31.07 31.43 5.95
C THR A 430 30.35 30.82 7.17
N SER A 431 29.53 31.59 7.88
CA SER A 431 28.69 31.08 8.98
C SER A 431 27.96 29.81 8.52
N SER A 432 27.92 28.78 9.37
CA SER A 432 27.09 27.61 9.12
C SER A 432 25.75 27.81 9.83
N TYR A 433 24.65 27.55 9.13
CA TYR A 433 23.31 27.58 9.69
C TYR A 433 22.63 26.24 9.53
N ARG A 434 21.79 25.91 10.51
CA ARG A 434 21.04 24.67 10.62
C ARG A 434 19.58 24.99 10.84
N ILE A 435 18.71 24.16 10.28
CA ILE A 435 17.25 24.20 10.47
C ILE A 435 16.80 22.80 10.88
N ASP A 436 15.81 22.75 11.75
CA ASP A 436 15.18 21.52 12.22
C ASP A 436 13.73 21.78 12.68
N ASN A 437 12.95 20.72 12.90
CA ASN A 437 11.60 20.74 13.47
C ASN A 437 10.65 21.75 12.80
N VAL A 438 10.54 21.72 11.46
CA VAL A 438 9.71 22.68 10.72
C VAL A 438 8.25 22.24 10.77
N VAL A 439 7.41 23.05 11.41
CA VAL A 439 5.97 22.78 11.58
C VAL A 439 5.14 23.92 11.00
N VAL A 440 4.11 23.59 10.22
CA VAL A 440 3.06 24.52 9.79
C VAL A 440 1.70 23.86 9.99
N GLU A 441 0.91 24.38 10.93
CA GLU A 441 -0.41 23.82 11.31
C GLU A 441 -1.46 24.89 11.63
#